data_AF-A0A258TRG5-F1
#
_entry.id   AF-A0A258TRG5-F1
#
_cell.length_a   1.000
_cell.length_b   1.000
_cell.length_c   1.000
_cell.angle_alpha   90.00
_cell.angle_beta   90.00
_cell.angle_gamma   90.00
#
_symmetry.space_group_name_H-M   'P 1'
#
loop_
_entity.id
_entity.type
_entity.pdbx_description
1 polymer ?
#
loop_
_entity_poly.entity_id
_entity_poly.type
_entity_poly.pdbx_seq_one_letter_code
_entity_poly.pdbx_strand_id
1 'polypeptide(L)'
;MTPLLADELDALAEDVAESHGELIQQIASHIKIQQQQISDLLTAHESHRRTEQLRLDALWWSQALYSPSLNQSYRDLPPAIASVLMATDLIDLATLPTPASVGHLLAETVNHLPEAGYTAKRPLSEWLTELRGLRSNLPENWGGKLIAPPAAGRLSLRDVLVLTLGDKEWHVAACLNRAGIPEDYTISLPALAHALFRQEQAVRLAELEA
;
A
#
# COMPACT_ATOMS: atom_id res chain seq x y z
N MET A 1 42.22 20.95 68.11
CA MET A 1 41.69 19.58 68.13
C MET A 1 42.08 18.95 66.81
N THR A 2 43.01 18.00 66.83
CA THR A 2 43.39 17.22 65.63
C THR A 2 42.25 16.27 65.30
N PRO A 3 41.77 16.22 64.04
CA PRO A 3 40.76 15.25 63.63
C PRO A 3 41.29 13.84 63.93
N LEU A 4 40.41 12.96 64.42
CA LEU A 4 40.78 11.57 64.65
C LEU A 4 40.94 10.91 63.28
N LEU A 5 41.95 10.05 63.12
CA LEU A 5 42.15 9.23 61.91
C LEU A 5 40.89 8.49 61.46
N ALA A 6 39.99 8.17 62.39
CA ALA A 6 38.71 7.55 62.08
C ALA A 6 37.76 8.48 61.28
N ASP A 7 37.71 9.77 61.61
CA ASP A 7 36.83 10.73 60.93
C ASP A 7 37.30 11.00 59.49
N GLU A 8 38.61 11.03 59.25
CA GLU A 8 39.17 11.12 57.90
C GLU A 8 38.92 9.85 57.08
N LEU A 9 38.95 8.67 57.72
CA LEU A 9 38.69 7.40 57.06
C LEU A 9 37.21 7.25 56.67
N ASP A 10 36.30 7.69 57.55
CA ASP A 10 34.85 7.68 57.29
C ASP A 10 34.49 8.66 56.18
N ALA A 11 35.06 9.88 56.18
CA ALA A 11 34.86 10.85 55.11
C ALA A 11 35.38 10.35 53.75
N LEU A 12 36.54 9.67 53.73
CA LEU A 12 37.08 9.05 52.52
C LEU A 12 36.20 7.90 52.02
N ALA A 13 35.64 7.10 52.93
CA ALA A 13 34.74 6.01 52.57
C ALA A 13 33.42 6.53 51.98
N GLU A 14 32.90 7.65 52.49
CA GLU A 14 31.68 8.30 51.99
C GLU A 14 31.90 8.92 50.60
N ASP A 15 33.00 9.64 50.38
CA ASP A 15 33.37 10.23 49.07
C ASP A 15 33.59 9.14 47.99
N VAL A 16 34.23 8.03 48.37
CA VAL A 16 34.41 6.87 47.49
C VAL A 16 33.07 6.19 47.18
N ALA A 17 32.15 6.09 48.14
CA ALA A 17 30.82 5.51 47.92
C ALA A 17 29.96 6.39 46.99
N GLU A 18 30.03 7.72 47.16
CA GLU A 18 29.33 8.69 46.32
C GLU A 18 29.87 8.68 44.89
N SER A 19 31.20 8.73 44.72
CA SER A 19 31.87 8.63 43.42
C SER A 19 31.54 7.33 42.68
N HIS A 20 31.54 6.19 43.37
CA HIS A 20 31.13 4.91 42.78
C HIS A 20 29.64 4.90 42.42
N GLY A 21 28.79 5.50 43.25
CA GLY A 21 27.36 5.65 42.97
C GLY A 21 27.09 6.45 41.70
N GLU A 22 27.80 7.57 41.52
CA GLU A 22 27.74 8.41 40.32
C GLU A 22 28.21 7.65 39.08
N LEU A 23 29.34 6.93 39.16
CA LEU A 23 29.84 6.10 38.06
C LEU A 23 28.85 5.01 37.65
N ILE A 24 28.23 4.33 38.62
CA ILE A 24 27.21 3.30 38.33
C ILE A 24 26.01 3.93 37.63
N GLN A 25 25.55 5.10 38.06
CA GLN A 25 24.45 5.81 37.39
C GLN A 25 24.83 6.24 35.97
N GLN A 26 26.04 6.77 35.76
CA GLN A 26 26.53 7.12 34.43
C GLN A 26 26.58 5.89 33.52
N ILE A 27 27.15 4.77 33.97
CA ILE A 27 27.19 3.52 33.20
C ILE A 27 25.78 3.03 32.87
N ALA A 28 24.87 3.01 33.85
CA ALA A 28 23.48 2.58 33.63
C ALA A 28 22.77 3.45 32.59
N SER A 29 22.97 4.77 32.65
CA SER A 29 22.41 5.69 31.66
C SER A 29 23.01 5.48 30.25
N HIS A 30 24.32 5.26 30.15
CA HIS A 30 24.99 4.95 28.89
C HIS A 30 24.48 3.65 28.28
N ILE A 31 24.30 2.59 29.08
CA ILE A 31 23.74 1.32 28.62
C ILE A 31 22.31 1.52 28.10
N LYS A 32 21.48 2.30 28.80
CA LYS A 32 20.11 2.60 28.37
C LYS A 32 20.08 3.36 27.04
N ILE A 33 20.96 4.36 26.88
CA ILE A 33 21.08 5.10 25.62
C ILE A 33 21.52 4.18 24.49
N GLN A 34 22.51 3.31 24.73
CA GLN A 34 22.96 2.34 23.73
C GLN A 34 21.85 1.35 23.34
N GLN A 35 21.07 0.85 24.30
CA GLN A 35 19.93 -0.02 24.03
C GLN A 35 18.89 0.67 23.15
N GLN A 36 18.58 1.94 23.44
CA GLN A 36 17.66 2.73 22.63
C GLN A 36 18.20 2.93 21.21
N GLN A 37 19.47 3.32 21.07
CA GLN A 37 20.11 3.49 19.77
C GLN A 37 20.10 2.20 18.94
N ILE A 38 20.38 1.04 19.56
CA ILE A 38 20.32 -0.25 18.88
C ILE A 38 18.89 -0.55 18.42
N SER A 39 17.89 -0.32 19.27
CA SER A 39 16.48 -0.51 18.90
C SER A 39 16.06 0.39 17.73
N ASP A 40 16.45 1.66 17.77
CA ASP A 40 16.14 2.63 16.70
C ASP A 40 16.83 2.26 15.38
N LEU A 41 18.07 1.78 15.44
CA LEU A 41 18.80 1.28 14.28
C LEU A 41 18.17 0.01 13.69
N LEU A 42 17.73 -0.92 14.53
CA LEU A 42 17.07 -2.15 14.07
C LEU A 42 15.75 -1.83 13.37
N THR A 43 14.91 -0.98 13.96
CA THR A 43 13.63 -0.56 13.34
C THR A 43 13.85 0.21 12.03
N ALA A 44 14.84 1.10 11.98
CA ALA A 44 15.23 1.79 10.75
C ALA A 44 15.71 0.79 9.67
N HIS A 45 16.52 -0.20 10.05
CA HIS A 45 17.00 -1.22 9.12
C HIS A 45 15.88 -2.11 8.59
N GLU A 46 14.95 -2.53 9.45
CA GLU A 46 13.77 -3.32 9.06
C GLU A 46 12.86 -2.56 8.10
N SER A 47 12.59 -1.27 8.38
CA SER A 47 11.77 -0.44 7.49
C SER A 47 12.44 -0.23 6.12
N HIS A 48 13.77 -0.03 6.09
CA HIS A 48 14.53 0.07 4.86
C HIS A 48 14.48 -1.24 4.07
N ARG A 49 14.73 -2.39 4.73
CA ARG A 49 14.67 -3.71 4.11
C ARG A 49 13.28 -4.02 3.53
N ARG A 50 12.21 -3.69 4.27
CA ARG A 50 10.82 -3.85 3.79
C ARG A 50 10.55 -2.99 2.56
N THR A 51 11.06 -1.76 2.52
CA THR A 51 10.89 -0.86 1.37
C THR A 51 11.63 -1.38 0.13
N GLU A 52 12.87 -1.85 0.28
CA GLU A 52 13.62 -2.42 -0.84
C GLU A 52 13.02 -3.73 -1.32
N GLN A 53 12.55 -4.58 -0.41
CA GLN A 53 11.85 -5.82 -0.76
C GLN A 53 10.59 -5.51 -1.58
N LEU A 54 9.76 -4.55 -1.15
CA LEU A 54 8.60 -4.11 -1.90
C LEU A 54 8.95 -3.62 -3.31
N ARG A 55 10.04 -2.86 -3.47
CA ARG A 55 10.49 -2.40 -4.79
C ARG A 55 10.90 -3.57 -5.68
N LEU A 56 11.66 -4.52 -5.14
CA LEU A 56 12.07 -5.72 -5.86
C LEU A 56 10.86 -6.56 -6.27
N ASP A 57 9.91 -6.79 -5.36
CA ASP A 57 8.70 -7.56 -5.61
C ASP A 57 7.84 -6.89 -6.68
N ALA A 58 7.65 -5.57 -6.61
CA ALA A 58 6.91 -4.81 -7.61
C ALA A 58 7.60 -4.82 -8.98
N LEU A 59 8.94 -4.71 -9.02
CA LEU A 59 9.70 -4.84 -10.26
C LEU A 59 9.55 -6.24 -10.85
N TRP A 60 9.72 -7.29 -10.06
CA TRP A 60 9.54 -8.68 -10.51
C TRP A 60 8.13 -8.92 -11.05
N TRP A 61 7.11 -8.46 -10.34
CA TRP A 61 5.72 -8.53 -10.79
C TRP A 61 5.52 -7.82 -12.14
N SER A 62 6.08 -6.61 -12.31
CA SER A 62 5.96 -5.83 -13.55
C SER A 62 6.62 -6.52 -14.75
N GLN A 63 7.74 -7.23 -14.52
CA GLN A 63 8.48 -7.93 -15.56
C GLN A 63 7.86 -9.29 -15.89
N ALA A 64 7.40 -10.03 -14.88
CA ALA A 64 6.82 -11.35 -15.06
C ALA A 64 5.47 -11.29 -15.79
N LEU A 65 4.73 -10.17 -15.67
CA LEU A 65 3.39 -10.01 -16.23
C LEU A 65 2.49 -11.22 -15.93
N TYR A 66 2.53 -11.62 -14.66
CA TYR A 66 1.86 -12.81 -14.16
C TYR A 66 0.84 -12.45 -13.08
N SER A 67 -0.38 -12.98 -13.19
CA SER A 67 -1.40 -12.86 -12.16
C SER A 67 -1.24 -13.96 -11.12
N PRO A 68 -0.87 -13.63 -9.87
CA PRO A 68 -0.96 -14.59 -8.78
C PRO A 68 -2.40 -15.00 -8.46
N SER A 69 -3.39 -14.12 -8.72
CA SER A 69 -4.81 -14.42 -8.45
C SER A 69 -5.42 -15.42 -9.43
N LEU A 70 -5.00 -15.41 -10.70
CA LEU A 70 -5.52 -16.32 -11.73
C LEU A 70 -4.53 -17.40 -12.17
N ASN A 71 -3.29 -17.33 -11.69
CA ASN A 71 -2.23 -18.28 -12.03
C ASN A 71 -1.99 -18.40 -13.56
N GLN A 72 -2.00 -17.25 -14.24
CA GLN A 72 -1.78 -17.13 -15.70
C GLN A 72 -1.15 -15.78 -16.06
N SER A 73 -0.66 -15.64 -17.30
CA SER A 73 -0.12 -14.35 -17.76
C SER A 73 -1.22 -13.32 -17.97
N TYR A 74 -0.96 -12.06 -17.63
CA TYR A 74 -1.83 -10.94 -18.01
C TYR A 74 -1.92 -10.76 -19.52
N ARG A 75 -0.93 -11.25 -20.28
CA ARG A 75 -0.91 -11.20 -21.74
C ARG A 75 -1.98 -12.09 -22.39
N ASP A 76 -2.44 -13.09 -21.67
CA ASP A 76 -3.47 -14.03 -22.13
C ASP A 76 -4.89 -13.52 -21.81
N LEU A 77 -5.00 -12.37 -21.14
CA LEU A 77 -6.27 -11.76 -20.76
C LEU A 77 -6.61 -10.58 -21.69
N PRO A 78 -7.91 -10.28 -21.87
CA PRO A 78 -8.32 -9.03 -22.47
C PRO A 78 -7.71 -7.83 -21.72
N PRO A 79 -7.17 -6.81 -22.42
CA PRO A 79 -6.44 -5.71 -21.76
C PRO A 79 -7.25 -4.97 -20.69
N ALA A 80 -8.56 -4.81 -20.90
CA ALA A 80 -9.45 -4.22 -19.90
C ALA A 80 -9.45 -5.00 -18.59
N ILE A 81 -9.64 -6.32 -18.65
CA ILE A 81 -9.61 -7.21 -17.47
C ILE A 81 -8.22 -7.26 -16.85
N ALA A 82 -7.18 -7.39 -17.69
CA ALA A 82 -5.79 -7.40 -17.23
C ALA A 82 -5.46 -6.13 -16.43
N SER A 83 -5.86 -4.94 -16.90
CA SER A 83 -5.58 -3.67 -16.21
C SER A 83 -6.18 -3.58 -14.81
N VAL A 84 -7.41 -4.07 -14.65
CA VAL A 84 -8.12 -4.08 -13.36
C VAL A 84 -7.51 -5.13 -12.43
N LEU A 85 -7.22 -6.32 -12.95
CA LEU A 85 -6.62 -7.41 -12.18
C LEU A 85 -5.19 -7.07 -11.73
N MET A 86 -4.41 -6.42 -12.59
CA MET A 86 -3.07 -5.94 -12.27
C MET A 86 -3.10 -4.93 -11.12
N ALA A 87 -4.07 -4.03 -11.09
CA ALA A 87 -4.23 -3.11 -9.98
C ALA A 87 -4.50 -3.88 -8.67
N THR A 88 -5.45 -4.83 -8.68
CA THR A 88 -5.79 -5.61 -7.48
C THR A 88 -4.67 -6.53 -7.00
N ASP A 89 -3.98 -7.19 -7.92
CA ASP A 89 -2.87 -8.09 -7.59
C ASP A 89 -1.69 -7.31 -7.01
N LEU A 90 -1.43 -6.11 -7.53
CA LEU A 90 -0.39 -5.24 -6.98
C LEU A 90 -0.77 -4.69 -5.60
N ILE A 91 -2.06 -4.43 -5.34
CA ILE A 91 -2.53 -4.00 -4.01
C ILE A 91 -2.29 -5.11 -2.98
N ASP A 92 -2.55 -6.36 -3.34
CA ASP A 92 -2.32 -7.51 -2.44
C ASP A 92 -0.82 -7.77 -2.20
N LEU A 93 0.02 -7.45 -3.18
CA LEU A 93 1.49 -7.52 -3.05
C LEU A 93 2.07 -6.35 -2.24
N ALA A 94 1.45 -5.17 -2.31
CA ALA A 94 1.99 -3.95 -1.73
C ALA A 94 1.70 -3.82 -0.23
N THR A 95 2.72 -3.42 0.53
CA THR A 95 2.51 -2.98 1.92
C THR A 95 2.03 -1.53 1.94
N LEU A 96 1.04 -1.24 2.79
CA LEU A 96 0.51 0.10 3.03
C LEU A 96 1.30 0.77 4.17
N PRO A 97 1.70 2.05 4.06
CA PRO A 97 1.55 2.93 2.90
C PRO A 97 2.59 2.62 1.80
N THR A 98 2.14 2.69 0.54
CA THR A 98 2.99 2.38 -0.61
C THR A 98 3.53 3.66 -1.27
N PRO A 99 4.81 3.68 -1.71
CA PRO A 99 5.37 4.81 -2.44
C PRO A 99 4.63 5.15 -3.73
N ALA A 100 4.62 6.44 -4.11
CA ALA A 100 3.91 6.91 -5.29
C ALA A 100 4.43 6.34 -6.62
N SER A 101 5.70 5.94 -6.65
CA SER A 101 6.33 5.30 -7.81
C SER A 101 5.69 3.96 -8.17
N VAL A 102 5.13 3.22 -7.20
CA VAL A 102 4.50 1.92 -7.45
C VAL A 102 3.23 2.07 -8.30
N GLY A 103 2.42 3.10 -8.04
CA GLY A 103 1.25 3.40 -8.85
C GLY A 103 1.61 3.81 -10.29
N HIS A 104 2.73 4.49 -10.49
CA HIS A 104 3.24 4.80 -11.83
C HIS A 104 3.84 3.58 -12.52
N LEU A 105 4.53 2.71 -11.77
CA LEU A 105 5.01 1.43 -12.29
C LEU A 105 3.83 0.59 -12.82
N LEU A 106 2.73 0.51 -12.08
CA LEU A 106 1.49 -0.14 -12.54
C LEU A 106 1.01 0.46 -13.87
N ALA A 107 0.88 1.78 -13.94
CA ALA A 107 0.41 2.46 -15.14
C ALA A 107 1.31 2.18 -16.35
N GLU A 108 2.63 2.25 -16.17
CA GLU A 108 3.58 1.90 -17.22
C GLU A 108 3.47 0.42 -17.60
N THR A 109 3.33 -0.49 -16.64
CA THR A 109 3.21 -1.92 -16.92
C THR A 109 1.94 -2.22 -17.74
N VAL A 110 0.82 -1.58 -17.41
CA VAL A 110 -0.43 -1.67 -18.18
C VAL A 110 -0.25 -1.09 -19.59
N ASN A 111 0.49 0.02 -19.73
CA ASN A 111 0.78 0.63 -21.03
C ASN A 111 1.58 -0.29 -21.96
N HIS A 112 2.30 -1.29 -21.43
CA HIS A 112 3.02 -2.29 -22.23
C HIS A 112 2.10 -3.45 -22.70
N LEU A 113 0.86 -3.53 -22.24
CA LEU A 113 -0.09 -4.51 -22.76
C LEU A 113 -0.53 -4.11 -24.18
N PRO A 114 -0.84 -5.10 -25.03
CA PRO A 114 -1.39 -4.83 -26.36
C PRO A 114 -2.64 -3.94 -26.27
N GLU A 115 -2.71 -2.90 -27.10
CA GLU A 115 -3.87 -2.01 -27.23
C GLU A 115 -4.28 -1.23 -25.95
N ALA A 116 -3.46 -1.27 -24.89
CA ALA A 116 -3.74 -0.61 -23.61
C ALA A 116 -2.95 0.70 -23.42
N GLY A 117 -2.52 1.34 -24.50
CA GLY A 117 -1.65 2.52 -24.41
C GLY A 117 -2.34 3.76 -23.82
N TYR A 118 -1.56 4.72 -23.33
CA TYR A 118 -2.11 6.04 -22.90
C TYR A 118 -2.84 6.81 -24.00
N THR A 119 -2.51 6.53 -25.26
CA THR A 119 -3.15 7.13 -26.44
C THR A 119 -4.52 6.52 -26.74
N ALA A 120 -4.79 5.30 -26.27
CA ALA A 120 -6.06 4.60 -26.44
C ALA A 120 -7.09 5.06 -25.40
N LYS A 121 -7.53 6.32 -25.52
CA LYS A 121 -8.58 6.88 -24.67
C LYS A 121 -9.95 6.57 -25.25
N ARG A 122 -10.86 6.09 -24.40
CA ARG A 122 -12.25 5.80 -24.74
C ARG A 122 -13.16 6.33 -23.62
N PRO A 123 -14.44 6.59 -23.91
CA PRO A 123 -15.42 6.92 -22.87
C PRO A 123 -15.40 5.88 -21.77
N LEU A 124 -15.43 6.31 -20.50
CA LEU A 124 -15.43 5.39 -19.36
C LEU A 124 -16.63 4.43 -19.42
N SER A 125 -17.78 4.90 -19.90
CA SER A 125 -18.97 4.08 -20.13
C SER A 125 -18.70 2.85 -21.03
N GLU A 126 -17.90 3.01 -22.07
CA GLU A 126 -17.50 1.90 -22.95
C GLU A 126 -16.61 0.90 -22.22
N TRP A 127 -15.60 1.39 -21.48
CA TRP A 127 -14.73 0.51 -20.69
C TRP A 127 -15.52 -0.29 -19.66
N LEU A 128 -16.45 0.35 -18.94
CA LEU A 128 -17.29 -0.34 -17.96
C LEU A 128 -18.20 -1.38 -18.61
N THR A 129 -18.76 -1.08 -19.79
CA THR A 129 -19.61 -2.03 -20.52
C THR A 129 -18.81 -3.22 -21.03
N GLU A 130 -17.60 -2.99 -21.54
CA GLU A 130 -16.67 -4.04 -21.95
C GLU A 130 -16.26 -4.93 -20.75
N LEU A 131 -15.87 -4.31 -19.64
CA LEU A 131 -15.53 -5.01 -18.39
C LEU A 131 -16.69 -5.88 -17.89
N ARG A 132 -17.93 -5.38 -17.95
CA ARG A 132 -19.13 -6.15 -17.59
C ARG A 132 -19.30 -7.36 -18.49
N GLY A 133 -19.13 -7.20 -19.81
CA GLY A 133 -19.21 -8.29 -20.77
C GLY A 133 -18.12 -9.35 -20.58
N LEU A 134 -16.96 -8.94 -20.06
CA LEU A 134 -15.81 -9.80 -19.80
C LEU A 134 -15.74 -10.35 -18.37
N ARG A 135 -16.76 -10.11 -17.54
CA ARG A 135 -16.83 -10.56 -16.13
C ARG A 135 -16.59 -12.06 -15.94
N SER A 136 -16.95 -12.89 -16.92
CA SER A 136 -16.73 -14.35 -16.89
C SER A 136 -15.25 -14.74 -16.90
N ASN A 137 -14.33 -13.84 -17.25
CA ASN A 137 -12.89 -14.06 -17.17
C ASN A 137 -12.34 -13.90 -15.74
N LEU A 138 -13.16 -13.38 -14.81
CA LEU A 138 -12.80 -13.23 -13.41
C LEU A 138 -13.48 -14.31 -12.56
N PRO A 139 -12.83 -14.79 -11.48
CA PRO A 139 -13.43 -15.70 -10.51
C PRO A 139 -14.72 -15.13 -9.94
N GLU A 140 -15.67 -15.99 -9.59
CA GLU A 140 -16.96 -15.56 -9.01
C GLU A 140 -16.75 -14.68 -7.78
N ASN A 141 -15.78 -15.00 -6.93
CA ASN A 141 -15.47 -14.26 -5.70
C ASN A 141 -14.47 -13.10 -5.86
N TRP A 142 -14.12 -12.69 -7.08
CA TRP A 142 -13.12 -11.63 -7.30
C TRP A 142 -13.46 -10.33 -6.55
N GLY A 143 -14.74 -9.93 -6.57
CA GLY A 143 -15.23 -8.75 -5.85
C GLY A 143 -15.13 -8.86 -4.33
N GLY A 144 -15.00 -10.07 -3.76
CA GLY A 144 -14.85 -10.30 -2.32
C GLY A 144 -13.50 -9.85 -1.76
N LYS A 145 -12.50 -9.59 -2.61
CA LYS A 145 -11.21 -9.00 -2.20
C LYS A 145 -11.27 -7.49 -1.97
N LEU A 146 -12.34 -6.86 -2.46
CA LEU A 146 -12.49 -5.42 -2.47
C LEU A 146 -13.58 -5.05 -1.46
N ILE A 147 -13.32 -4.03 -0.65
CA ILE A 147 -14.27 -3.49 0.33
C ILE A 147 -15.58 -3.12 -0.36
N ALA A 148 -16.73 -3.44 0.22
CA ALA A 148 -18.01 -3.19 -0.44
C ALA A 148 -18.24 -1.67 -0.65
N PRO A 149 -18.71 -1.24 -1.83
CA PRO A 149 -19.10 0.14 -2.07
C PRO A 149 -20.18 0.62 -1.08
N PRO A 150 -20.18 1.91 -0.70
CA PRO A 150 -21.20 2.45 0.19
C PRO A 150 -22.60 2.34 -0.43
N ALA A 151 -23.61 1.99 0.37
CA ALA A 151 -24.98 1.81 -0.10
C ALA A 151 -25.62 3.12 -0.57
N ALA A 152 -25.29 4.24 0.08
CA ALA A 152 -25.78 5.59 -0.24
C ALA A 152 -24.62 6.59 -0.37
N GLY A 153 -24.90 7.78 -0.90
CA GLY A 153 -23.90 8.83 -1.09
C GLY A 153 -23.09 8.71 -2.39
N ARG A 154 -22.04 9.52 -2.53
CA ARG A 154 -21.22 9.60 -3.75
C ARG A 154 -20.31 8.37 -3.90
N LEU A 155 -20.19 7.87 -5.13
CA LEU A 155 -19.28 6.77 -5.45
C LEU A 155 -17.92 7.29 -5.94
N SER A 156 -16.85 6.57 -5.61
CA SER A 156 -15.56 6.72 -6.26
C SER A 156 -15.49 5.95 -7.59
N LEU A 157 -14.46 6.20 -8.40
CA LEU A 157 -14.23 5.46 -9.65
C LEU A 157 -14.02 3.97 -9.37
N ARG A 158 -13.28 3.65 -8.30
CA ARG A 158 -13.10 2.31 -7.77
C ARG A 158 -14.43 1.66 -7.43
N ASP A 159 -15.33 2.37 -6.76
CA ASP A 159 -16.64 1.80 -6.39
C ASP A 159 -17.49 1.49 -7.62
N VAL A 160 -17.45 2.36 -8.63
CA VAL A 160 -18.12 2.12 -9.91
C VAL A 160 -17.57 0.84 -10.57
N LEU A 161 -16.25 0.63 -10.56
CA LEU A 161 -15.64 -0.59 -11.08
C LEU A 161 -16.07 -1.84 -10.29
N VAL A 162 -16.07 -1.76 -8.96
CA VAL A 162 -16.51 -2.88 -8.10
C VAL A 162 -17.97 -3.23 -8.35
N LEU A 163 -18.85 -2.24 -8.51
CA LEU A 163 -20.25 -2.48 -8.87
C LEU A 163 -20.40 -3.07 -10.28
N THR A 164 -19.58 -2.60 -11.22
CA THR A 164 -19.57 -3.08 -12.61
C THR A 164 -19.19 -4.57 -12.68
N LEU A 165 -18.18 -4.98 -11.92
CA LEU A 165 -17.69 -6.36 -11.86
C LEU A 165 -18.39 -7.20 -10.78
N GLY A 166 -19.33 -6.65 -10.04
CA GLY A 166 -20.12 -7.37 -9.04
C GLY A 166 -21.35 -8.08 -9.64
N ASP A 167 -21.93 -9.00 -8.88
CA ASP A 167 -23.01 -9.88 -9.37
C ASP A 167 -24.41 -9.22 -9.33
N LYS A 168 -24.50 -7.97 -8.86
CA LYS A 168 -25.76 -7.22 -8.76
C LYS A 168 -26.19 -6.62 -10.10
N GLU A 169 -27.47 -6.28 -10.22
CA GLU A 169 -27.97 -5.47 -11.33
C GLU A 169 -27.18 -4.16 -11.42
N TRP A 170 -26.80 -3.82 -12.65
CA TRP A 170 -25.88 -2.72 -12.92
C TRP A 170 -26.37 -1.89 -14.11
N HIS A 171 -26.41 -0.57 -13.90
CA HIS A 171 -26.74 0.41 -14.93
C HIS A 171 -25.64 1.46 -15.00
N VAL A 172 -24.96 1.55 -16.15
CA VAL A 172 -23.82 2.45 -16.40
C VAL A 172 -24.16 3.89 -16.01
N ALA A 173 -25.23 4.45 -16.60
CA ALA A 173 -25.60 5.85 -16.44
C ALA A 173 -25.92 6.20 -14.99
N ALA A 174 -26.62 5.31 -14.27
CA ALA A 174 -26.92 5.52 -12.85
C ALA A 174 -25.64 5.54 -12.00
N CYS A 175 -24.68 4.67 -12.28
CA CYS A 175 -23.40 4.63 -11.56
C CYS A 175 -22.54 5.87 -11.84
N LEU A 176 -22.43 6.29 -13.10
CA LEU A 176 -21.66 7.48 -13.50
C LEU A 176 -22.26 8.75 -12.89
N ASN A 177 -23.59 8.89 -12.95
CA ASN A 177 -24.31 10.01 -12.31
C ASN A 177 -24.06 10.06 -10.81
N ARG A 178 -24.11 8.91 -10.12
CA ARG A 178 -23.86 8.82 -8.68
C ARG A 178 -22.40 9.11 -8.30
N ALA A 179 -21.44 8.84 -9.19
CA ALA A 179 -20.04 9.24 -9.02
C ALA A 179 -19.81 10.73 -9.37
N GLY A 180 -20.75 11.36 -10.09
CA GLY A 180 -20.59 12.70 -10.64
C GLY A 180 -19.56 12.74 -11.76
N ILE A 181 -19.49 11.67 -12.57
CA ILE A 181 -18.60 11.56 -13.73
C ILE A 181 -19.42 11.89 -15.00
N PRO A 182 -18.99 12.88 -15.82
CA PRO A 182 -19.64 13.20 -17.10
C PRO A 182 -19.67 12.01 -18.06
N GLU A 183 -20.70 11.90 -18.90
CA GLU A 183 -20.82 10.81 -19.88
C GLU A 183 -19.74 10.83 -20.96
N ASP A 184 -19.21 12.02 -21.28
CA ASP A 184 -18.12 12.25 -22.23
C ASP A 184 -16.72 12.09 -21.60
N TYR A 185 -16.64 11.71 -20.32
CA TYR A 185 -15.36 11.49 -19.66
C TYR A 185 -14.61 10.33 -20.30
N THR A 186 -13.44 10.62 -20.84
CA THR A 186 -12.55 9.63 -21.46
C THR A 186 -11.36 9.30 -20.57
N ILE A 187 -10.96 8.03 -20.58
CA ILE A 187 -9.82 7.54 -19.80
C ILE A 187 -9.10 6.43 -20.57
N SER A 188 -7.80 6.26 -20.33
CA SER A 188 -7.01 5.13 -20.82
C SER A 188 -6.89 4.05 -19.74
N LEU A 189 -6.65 2.79 -20.14
CA LEU A 189 -6.47 1.68 -19.18
C LEU A 189 -5.34 1.92 -18.16
N PRO A 190 -4.16 2.49 -18.51
CA PRO A 190 -3.11 2.82 -17.55
C PRO A 190 -3.58 3.80 -16.46
N ALA A 191 -4.32 4.83 -16.88
CA ALA A 191 -4.86 5.84 -15.96
C ALA A 191 -5.96 5.25 -15.07
N LEU A 192 -6.82 4.39 -15.65
CA LEU A 192 -7.86 3.67 -14.92
C LEU A 192 -7.26 2.75 -13.84
N ALA A 193 -6.27 1.93 -14.21
CA ALA A 193 -5.59 1.02 -13.29
C ALA A 193 -4.88 1.79 -12.15
N HIS A 194 -4.18 2.88 -12.47
CA HIS A 194 -3.54 3.72 -11.45
C HIS A 194 -4.56 4.36 -10.51
N ALA A 195 -5.67 4.87 -11.04
CA ALA A 195 -6.73 5.47 -10.23
C ALA A 195 -7.40 4.44 -9.32
N LEU A 196 -7.71 3.24 -9.83
CA LEU A 196 -8.22 2.12 -9.06
C LEU A 196 -7.27 1.74 -7.92
N PHE A 197 -5.98 1.58 -8.23
CA PHE A 197 -4.94 1.27 -7.27
C PHE A 197 -4.91 2.28 -6.12
N ARG A 198 -4.84 3.57 -6.43
CA ARG A 198 -4.79 4.64 -5.42
C ARG A 198 -6.04 4.73 -4.56
N GLN A 199 -7.21 4.57 -5.17
CA GLN A 199 -8.46 4.66 -4.44
C GLN A 199 -8.64 3.47 -3.50
N GLU A 200 -8.31 2.24 -3.93
CA GLU A 200 -8.35 1.08 -3.04
C GLU A 200 -7.35 1.21 -1.88
N GLN A 201 -6.14 1.74 -2.14
CA GLN A 201 -5.19 2.02 -1.06
C GLN A 201 -5.77 2.99 -0.02
N ALA A 202 -6.44 4.05 -0.48
CA ALA A 202 -7.06 5.03 0.41
C ALA A 202 -8.17 4.40 1.26
N VAL A 203 -9.01 3.53 0.66
CA VAL A 203 -10.07 2.83 1.39
C VAL A 203 -9.46 1.87 2.43
N ARG A 204 -8.47 1.05 2.06
CA ARG A 204 -7.80 0.13 3.00
C ARG A 204 -7.08 0.87 4.14
N LEU A 205 -6.46 2.01 3.86
CA LEU A 205 -5.85 2.85 4.90
C LEU A 205 -6.90 3.42 5.87
N ALA A 206 -8.03 3.90 5.35
CA ALA A 206 -9.11 4.42 6.19
C ALA A 206 -9.71 3.34 7.12
N GLU A 207 -9.76 2.07 6.68
CA GLU A 207 -10.19 0.96 7.53
C GLU A 207 -9.15 0.55 8.59
N LEU A 208 -7.85 0.70 8.32
CA LEU A 208 -6.81 0.42 9.31
C LEU A 208 -6.77 1.46 10.44
N GLU A 209 -7.25 2.68 10.18
CA GLU A 209 -7.31 3.79 11.14
C GLU A 209 -8.65 3.88 11.90
N ALA A 210 -9.66 3.09 11.52
CA ALA A 210 -11.01 3.08 12.10
C ALA A 210 -11.18 2.02 13.22
#